data_AF-A0A3S5XZJ0-F1
#
_entry.id   AF-A0A3S5XZJ0-F1
#
_cell.length_a   1.000
_cell.length_b   1.000
_cell.length_c   1.000
_cell.angle_alpha   90.00
_cell.angle_beta   90.00
_cell.angle_gamma   90.00
#
_symmetry.space_group_name_H-M   'P 1'
#
loop_
_entity.id
_entity.type
_entity.pdbx_description
1 polymer ?
#
loop_
_entity_poly.entity_id
_entity_poly.type
_entity_poly.pdbx_seq_one_letter_code
_entity_poly.pdbx_strand_id
1 'polypeptide(L)'
;MLRLSNNYKDVKNFLEYRISSKDYRGMHLFQHNRITTDKIKAIYDSYKKINKEFIEIPRGDEYNKKNKPNGFKLHEFPEYELFVKLINEAISQGSAMAIKKNLLVDLARLEVIDRFDQNKNKLNPYKKCVAHYFKINSDFFLKYDNSDISLEILLKKKIELSLSNLLKCIFDLISNPNLNYMTFDEFFLFVTWFDFDYKGKKIDNNYLVNLIIEYRKIAKSEKNILFEDLKKIGTPDKNVKKIYKKDYNNWKNEAQEIFSILKGFALFQFNNKLNSIEFNFKKIDRNQIKFARSMSTKENYFNEHNIKKQIGFELDHVIPFSLISNYNEYIEIDNWRNLVYIDANTHRIKTSLQNKYMFLSKKNEKLNMYAADGDNLELINGNNLLINDELIEGTIQYNKYLSKKYNI
;
A
#
# COMPACT_ATOMS: atom_id res chain seq x y z
N MET A 1 -4.06 -17.06 25.02
CA MET A 1 -2.83 -16.36 25.42
C MET A 1 -1.66 -17.06 24.74
N LEU A 2 -0.71 -16.31 24.19
CA LEU A 2 0.46 -16.89 23.51
C LEU A 2 1.41 -17.51 24.53
N ARG A 3 1.97 -18.68 24.24
CA ARG A 3 2.91 -19.41 25.10
C ARG A 3 4.34 -18.89 25.03
N LEU A 4 4.57 -17.78 24.34
CA LEU A 4 5.89 -17.14 24.27
C LEU A 4 6.37 -16.74 25.68
N SER A 5 7.66 -16.94 25.95
CA SER A 5 8.29 -16.60 27.23
C SER A 5 8.11 -15.13 27.60
N ASN A 6 7.99 -14.86 28.90
CA ASN A 6 7.89 -13.49 29.42
C ASN A 6 9.19 -12.69 29.25
N ASN A 7 10.30 -13.33 28.87
CA ASN A 7 11.54 -12.64 28.48
C ASN A 7 11.37 -11.83 27.18
N TYR A 8 10.33 -12.10 26.40
CA TYR A 8 10.00 -11.40 25.15
C TYR A 8 8.62 -10.72 25.26
N LYS A 9 8.45 -9.97 26.34
CA LYS A 9 7.16 -9.40 26.75
C LYS A 9 6.63 -8.41 25.71
N ASP A 10 7.50 -7.65 25.04
CA ASP A 10 7.04 -6.65 24.08
C ASP A 10 6.54 -7.30 22.79
N VAL A 11 7.26 -8.30 22.27
CA VAL A 11 6.79 -9.12 21.14
C VAL A 11 5.47 -9.81 21.47
N LYS A 12 5.37 -10.43 22.66
CA LYS A 12 4.16 -11.11 23.10
C LYS A 12 2.97 -10.14 23.20
N ASN A 13 3.13 -9.03 23.91
CA ASN A 13 2.08 -8.03 24.10
C ASN A 13 1.63 -7.42 22.78
N PHE A 14 2.57 -7.16 21.87
CA PHE A 14 2.27 -6.65 20.54
C PHE A 14 1.39 -7.63 19.77
N LEU A 15 1.80 -8.91 19.69
CA LEU A 15 1.06 -9.92 18.93
C LEU A 15 -0.31 -10.21 19.55
N GLU A 16 -0.43 -10.26 20.87
CA GLU A 16 -1.73 -10.45 21.54
C GLU A 16 -2.69 -9.30 21.26
N TYR A 17 -2.20 -8.05 21.32
CA TYR A 17 -2.99 -6.89 20.94
C TYR A 17 -3.42 -6.96 19.47
N ARG A 18 -2.48 -7.23 18.56
CA ARG A 18 -2.74 -7.35 17.12
C ARG A 18 -3.82 -8.39 16.83
N ILE A 19 -3.70 -9.58 17.42
CA ILE A 19 -4.66 -10.67 17.22
C ILE A 19 -6.06 -10.30 17.74
N SER A 20 -6.15 -9.53 18.82
CA SER A 20 -7.43 -9.06 19.36
C SER A 20 -8.11 -8.01 18.46
N SER A 21 -7.34 -7.23 17.70
CA SER A 21 -7.86 -6.17 16.82
C SER A 21 -8.71 -6.71 15.67
N LYS A 22 -9.69 -5.92 15.21
CA LYS A 22 -10.47 -6.23 14.00
C LYS A 22 -9.56 -6.26 12.75
N ASP A 23 -8.51 -5.47 12.75
CA ASP A 23 -7.55 -5.34 11.66
C ASP A 23 -6.31 -6.22 11.86
N TYR A 24 -6.45 -7.36 12.56
CA TYR A 24 -5.33 -8.25 12.89
C TYR A 24 -4.46 -8.67 11.69
N ARG A 25 -5.03 -8.64 10.48
CA ARG A 25 -4.32 -8.96 9.23
C ARG A 25 -3.36 -7.86 8.79
N GLY A 26 -3.61 -6.63 9.21
CA GLY A 26 -2.80 -5.46 8.89
C GLY A 26 -3.20 -4.82 7.58
N MET A 27 -2.21 -4.32 6.84
CA MET A 27 -2.39 -3.65 5.56
C MET A 27 -3.09 -4.57 4.54
N HIS A 28 -4.18 -4.07 3.96
CA HIS A 28 -4.99 -4.77 2.96
C HIS A 28 -4.78 -4.19 1.55
N LEU A 29 -3.59 -4.38 0.98
CA LEU A 29 -3.22 -3.76 -0.30
C LEU A 29 -3.81 -4.52 -1.50
N PHE A 30 -3.64 -5.84 -1.54
CA PHE A 30 -4.16 -6.73 -2.60
C PHE A 30 -4.96 -7.89 -2.01
N GLN A 31 -5.98 -8.35 -2.73
CA GLN A 31 -6.89 -9.41 -2.33
C GLN A 31 -6.61 -10.69 -3.14
N HIS A 32 -5.65 -11.50 -2.69
CA HIS A 32 -5.45 -12.89 -3.15
C HIS A 32 -5.22 -13.07 -4.66
N ASN A 33 -4.89 -12.02 -5.41
CA ASN A 33 -4.66 -12.07 -6.85
C ASN A 33 -3.27 -11.57 -7.17
N ARG A 34 -2.37 -12.48 -7.55
CA ARG A 34 -1.14 -12.08 -8.23
C ARG A 34 -1.51 -11.32 -9.50
N ILE A 35 -1.33 -10.00 -9.51
CA ILE A 35 -1.57 -9.13 -10.67
C ILE A 35 -0.32 -9.20 -11.56
N THR A 36 -0.49 -9.67 -12.80
CA THR A 36 0.59 -9.76 -13.79
C THR A 36 0.20 -9.01 -15.05
N THR A 37 1.19 -8.64 -15.87
CA THR A 37 0.98 -7.95 -17.15
C THR A 37 0.02 -8.72 -18.06
N ASP A 38 0.17 -10.04 -18.17
CA ASP A 38 -0.71 -10.90 -18.98
C ASP A 38 -2.16 -10.83 -18.51
N LYS A 39 -2.36 -10.75 -17.19
CA LYS A 39 -3.71 -10.63 -16.63
C LYS A 39 -4.34 -9.30 -16.99
N ILE A 40 -3.59 -8.20 -16.83
CA ILE A 40 -4.07 -6.87 -17.20
C ILE A 40 -4.41 -6.81 -18.70
N LYS A 41 -3.56 -7.39 -19.54
CA LYS A 41 -3.81 -7.49 -20.98
C LYS A 41 -5.08 -8.29 -21.28
N ALA A 42 -5.24 -9.46 -20.68
CA ALA A 42 -6.44 -10.29 -20.84
C ALA A 42 -7.72 -9.55 -20.42
N ILE A 43 -7.68 -8.80 -19.31
CA ILE A 43 -8.80 -7.96 -18.85
C ILE A 43 -9.13 -6.89 -19.88
N TYR A 44 -8.10 -6.20 -20.39
CA TYR A 44 -8.27 -5.14 -21.37
C TYR A 44 -8.86 -5.63 -22.68
N ASP A 45 -8.31 -6.71 -23.23
CA ASP A 45 -8.78 -7.32 -24.47
C ASP A 45 -10.22 -7.85 -24.31
N SER A 46 -10.53 -8.45 -23.16
CA SER A 46 -11.88 -8.92 -22.83
C SER A 46 -12.88 -7.76 -22.76
N TYR A 47 -12.49 -6.66 -22.13
CA TYR A 47 -13.33 -5.47 -22.03
C TYR A 47 -13.57 -4.83 -23.41
N LYS A 48 -12.53 -4.70 -24.24
CA LYS A 48 -12.65 -4.18 -25.61
C LYS A 48 -13.61 -5.02 -26.47
N LYS A 49 -13.59 -6.34 -26.32
CA LYS A 49 -14.52 -7.24 -27.04
C LYS A 49 -15.99 -7.05 -26.66
N ILE A 50 -16.26 -6.71 -25.40
CA ILE A 50 -17.63 -6.46 -24.92
C ILE A 50 -18.17 -5.14 -25.48
N ASN A 51 -17.28 -4.17 -25.74
CA ASN A 51 -17.59 -2.90 -26.38
C ASN A 51 -18.75 -2.14 -25.69
N LYS A 52 -18.66 -2.03 -24.36
CA LYS A 52 -19.59 -1.28 -23.52
C LYS A 52 -18.82 -0.28 -22.68
N GLU A 53 -19.43 0.89 -22.47
CA GLU A 53 -18.83 1.92 -21.63
C GLU A 53 -18.83 1.53 -20.14
N PHE A 54 -19.85 0.81 -19.69
CA PHE A 54 -19.96 0.30 -18.33
C PHE A 54 -20.39 -1.16 -18.39
N ILE A 55 -19.78 -2.00 -17.55
CA ILE A 55 -20.22 -3.37 -17.32
C ILE A 55 -20.85 -3.43 -15.93
N GLU A 56 -22.07 -3.95 -15.86
CA GLU A 56 -22.79 -4.12 -14.60
C GLU A 56 -22.19 -5.25 -13.76
N ILE A 57 -22.03 -4.99 -12.46
CA ILE A 57 -21.49 -5.95 -11.50
C ILE A 57 -22.65 -6.57 -10.72
N PRO A 58 -22.77 -7.92 -10.70
CA PRO A 58 -23.81 -8.57 -9.93
C PRO A 58 -23.74 -8.24 -8.44
N ARG A 59 -24.90 -8.15 -7.78
CA ARG A 59 -25.02 -7.74 -6.38
C ARG A 59 -25.21 -8.94 -5.45
N GLY A 60 -24.69 -8.87 -4.22
CA GLY A 60 -24.83 -9.96 -3.25
C GLY A 60 -23.91 -11.15 -3.51
N ASP A 61 -24.33 -12.35 -3.11
CA ASP A 61 -23.63 -13.62 -3.42
C ASP A 61 -24.30 -14.29 -4.62
N GLU A 62 -23.56 -15.12 -5.36
CA GLU A 62 -24.12 -15.91 -6.46
C GLU A 62 -25.13 -16.93 -5.92
N TYR A 63 -26.20 -17.16 -6.68
CA TYR A 63 -27.26 -18.09 -6.34
C TYR A 63 -26.70 -19.49 -6.06
N ASN A 64 -27.07 -20.03 -4.91
CA ASN A 64 -26.80 -21.41 -4.55
C ASN A 64 -28.01 -21.96 -3.79
N LYS A 65 -28.67 -22.97 -4.36
CA LYS A 65 -29.90 -23.57 -3.80
C LYS A 65 -29.79 -23.97 -2.33
N LYS A 66 -28.60 -24.38 -1.85
CA LYS A 66 -28.40 -24.83 -0.45
C LYS A 66 -28.12 -23.69 0.53
N ASN A 67 -27.31 -22.71 0.13
CA ASN A 67 -26.74 -21.73 1.07
C ASN A 67 -27.09 -20.26 0.73
N LYS A 68 -27.56 -19.99 -0.49
CA LYS A 68 -27.82 -18.64 -1.03
C LYS A 68 -29.00 -18.67 -2.03
N PRO A 69 -30.22 -19.03 -1.58
CA PRO A 69 -31.38 -19.15 -2.48
C PRO A 69 -31.82 -17.81 -3.09
N ASN A 70 -31.42 -16.69 -2.48
CA ASN A 70 -31.71 -15.33 -2.98
C ASN A 70 -30.47 -14.66 -3.61
N GLY A 71 -29.48 -15.46 -4.03
CA GLY A 71 -28.31 -14.94 -4.74
C GLY A 71 -28.65 -14.54 -6.18
N PHE A 72 -27.77 -13.76 -6.80
CA PHE A 72 -27.92 -13.38 -8.21
C PHE A 72 -27.65 -14.58 -9.12
N LYS A 73 -28.27 -14.62 -10.31
CA LYS A 73 -27.91 -15.61 -11.33
C LYS A 73 -27.02 -14.94 -12.37
N LEU A 74 -25.90 -15.58 -12.73
CA LEU A 74 -24.89 -14.95 -13.57
C LEU A 74 -25.43 -14.49 -14.93
N HIS A 75 -26.32 -15.28 -15.55
CA HIS A 75 -26.96 -14.97 -16.83
C HIS A 75 -27.88 -13.73 -16.80
N GLU A 76 -28.24 -13.22 -15.62
CA GLU A 76 -28.95 -11.94 -15.48
C GLU A 76 -28.03 -10.75 -15.78
N PHE A 77 -26.71 -10.98 -15.90
CA PHE A 77 -25.67 -9.98 -16.17
C PHE A 77 -24.84 -10.40 -17.40
N PRO A 78 -25.40 -10.34 -18.61
CA PRO A 78 -24.81 -10.97 -19.80
C PRO A 78 -23.43 -10.41 -20.17
N GLU A 79 -23.21 -9.09 -20.04
CA GLU A 79 -21.88 -8.49 -20.25
C GLU A 79 -20.85 -8.98 -19.23
N TYR A 80 -21.26 -9.13 -17.97
CA TYR A 80 -20.38 -9.62 -16.91
C TYR A 80 -20.10 -11.11 -17.04
N GLU A 81 -21.11 -11.91 -17.41
CA GLU A 81 -20.94 -13.32 -17.73
C GLU A 81 -19.94 -13.52 -18.88
N LEU A 82 -20.10 -12.74 -19.96
CA LEU A 82 -19.17 -12.77 -21.09
C LEU A 82 -17.75 -12.34 -20.66
N PHE A 83 -17.64 -11.29 -19.83
CA PHE A 83 -16.35 -10.86 -19.27
C PHE A 83 -15.65 -11.96 -18.47
N VAL A 84 -16.40 -12.64 -17.58
CA VAL A 84 -15.89 -13.76 -16.77
C VAL A 84 -15.44 -14.91 -17.67
N LYS A 85 -16.22 -15.23 -18.70
CA LYS A 85 -15.87 -16.28 -19.68
C LYS A 85 -14.56 -15.96 -20.41
N LEU A 86 -14.46 -14.77 -21.00
CA LEU A 86 -13.28 -14.34 -21.76
C LEU A 86 -12.01 -14.31 -20.90
N ILE A 87 -12.11 -13.83 -19.66
CA ILE A 87 -11.00 -13.85 -18.70
C ILE A 87 -10.58 -15.29 -18.38
N ASN A 88 -11.53 -16.19 -18.14
CA ASN A 88 -11.22 -17.58 -17.80
C ASN A 88 -10.61 -18.35 -18.97
N GLU A 89 -11.04 -18.07 -20.20
CA GLU A 89 -10.42 -18.60 -21.41
C GLU A 89 -8.97 -18.12 -21.57
N ALA A 90 -8.68 -16.87 -21.22
CA ALA A 90 -7.35 -16.29 -21.37
C ALA A 90 -6.37 -16.71 -20.26
N ILE A 91 -6.81 -16.72 -19.00
CA ILE A 91 -5.92 -16.80 -17.82
C ILE A 91 -6.46 -17.67 -16.67
N SER A 92 -7.61 -18.34 -16.84
CA SER A 92 -8.21 -19.25 -15.84
C SER A 92 -8.36 -18.62 -14.44
N GLN A 93 -8.82 -17.37 -14.37
CA GLN A 93 -8.83 -16.54 -13.15
C GLN A 93 -10.06 -16.73 -12.24
N GLY A 94 -10.51 -17.97 -12.04
CA GLY A 94 -11.47 -18.35 -11.00
C GLY A 94 -12.94 -17.98 -11.27
N SER A 95 -13.77 -18.10 -10.24
CA SER A 95 -15.22 -17.93 -10.37
C SER A 95 -15.65 -16.47 -10.55
N ALA A 96 -16.87 -16.25 -11.05
CA ALA A 96 -17.50 -14.94 -11.15
C ALA A 96 -17.44 -14.15 -9.83
N MET A 97 -17.55 -14.85 -8.69
CA MET A 97 -17.42 -14.27 -7.36
C MET A 97 -16.00 -13.87 -7.00
N ALA A 98 -14.99 -14.66 -7.39
CA ALA A 98 -13.58 -14.32 -7.17
C ALA A 98 -13.18 -13.07 -7.98
N ILE A 99 -13.61 -13.01 -9.25
CA ILE A 99 -13.38 -11.83 -10.11
C ILE A 99 -14.01 -10.58 -9.49
N LYS A 100 -15.29 -10.66 -9.12
CA LYS A 100 -16.01 -9.54 -8.51
C LYS A 100 -15.44 -9.08 -7.17
N LYS A 101 -15.18 -10.03 -6.26
CA LYS A 101 -14.84 -9.71 -4.87
C LYS A 101 -13.38 -9.41 -4.66
N ASN A 102 -12.51 -9.92 -5.52
CA ASN A 102 -11.07 -9.83 -5.33
C ASN A 102 -10.45 -9.05 -6.51
N LEU A 103 -10.60 -9.55 -7.74
CA LEU A 103 -9.87 -9.00 -8.90
C LEU A 103 -10.28 -7.55 -9.20
N LEU A 104 -11.58 -7.29 -9.36
CA LEU A 104 -12.07 -5.92 -9.63
C LEU A 104 -11.76 -4.95 -8.48
N VAL A 105 -11.64 -5.44 -7.25
CA VAL A 105 -11.25 -4.61 -6.10
C VAL A 105 -9.79 -4.20 -6.24
N ASP A 106 -8.90 -5.16 -6.53
CA ASP A 106 -7.46 -4.91 -6.69
C ASP A 106 -7.15 -4.02 -7.89
N LEU A 107 -7.81 -4.25 -9.03
CA LEU A 107 -7.66 -3.42 -10.22
C LEU A 107 -8.12 -1.97 -9.98
N ALA A 108 -9.16 -1.78 -9.18
CA ALA A 108 -9.64 -0.45 -8.84
C ALA A 108 -8.67 0.29 -7.92
N ARG A 109 -7.98 -0.43 -7.02
CA ARG A 109 -6.92 0.14 -6.15
C ARG A 109 -5.67 0.50 -6.94
N LEU A 110 -5.37 -0.24 -8.01
CA LEU A 110 -4.28 0.08 -8.93
C LEU A 110 -4.67 1.12 -9.99
N GLU A 111 -5.89 1.65 -9.94
CA GLU A 111 -6.44 2.58 -10.95
C GLU A 111 -6.39 2.04 -12.38
N VAL A 112 -6.42 0.73 -12.55
CA VAL A 112 -6.56 0.07 -13.88
C VAL A 112 -8.02 0.11 -14.33
N ILE A 113 -8.95 0.08 -13.39
CA ILE A 113 -10.38 0.25 -13.62
C ILE A 113 -10.95 1.27 -12.63
N ASP A 114 -12.11 1.81 -12.96
CA ASP A 114 -12.95 2.56 -12.06
C ASP A 114 -14.21 1.77 -11.72
N ARG A 115 -14.68 1.90 -10.48
CA ARG A 115 -15.94 1.30 -10.01
C ARG A 115 -16.92 2.38 -9.65
N PHE A 116 -18.21 2.12 -9.86
CA PHE A 116 -19.26 3.13 -9.76
C PHE A 116 -20.45 2.64 -8.93
N ASP A 117 -21.18 3.57 -8.33
CA ASP A 117 -22.47 3.31 -7.68
C ASP A 117 -23.61 3.19 -8.70
N GLN A 118 -24.86 3.06 -8.22
CA GLN A 118 -26.06 2.92 -9.06
C GLN A 118 -26.32 4.15 -9.94
N ASN A 119 -25.84 5.32 -9.50
CA ASN A 119 -25.99 6.59 -10.18
C ASN A 119 -24.79 6.89 -11.10
N LYS A 120 -23.89 5.91 -11.28
CA LYS A 120 -22.63 6.04 -12.03
C LYS A 120 -21.66 7.08 -11.44
N ASN A 121 -21.74 7.37 -10.13
CA ASN A 121 -20.71 8.14 -9.45
C ASN A 121 -19.51 7.24 -9.14
N LYS A 122 -18.30 7.76 -9.40
CA LYS A 122 -17.05 7.04 -9.13
C LYS A 122 -16.88 6.76 -7.63
N LEU A 123 -16.59 5.52 -7.29
CA LEU A 123 -16.38 5.06 -5.93
C LEU A 123 -14.92 5.18 -5.51
N ASN A 124 -14.69 5.52 -4.25
CA ASN A 124 -13.35 5.42 -3.66
C ASN A 124 -12.97 3.93 -3.48
N PRO A 125 -11.86 3.45 -4.09
CA PRO A 125 -11.51 2.03 -4.10
C PRO A 125 -11.08 1.45 -2.73
N TYR A 126 -10.78 2.32 -1.75
CA TYR A 126 -10.37 1.95 -0.40
C TYR A 126 -11.52 2.00 0.61
N LYS A 127 -12.63 2.65 0.27
CA LYS A 127 -13.83 2.67 1.11
C LYS A 127 -14.70 1.44 0.84
N LYS A 128 -15.30 0.91 1.89
CA LYS A 128 -16.26 -0.20 1.77
C LYS A 128 -17.57 0.35 1.17
N CYS A 129 -17.73 0.14 -0.13
CA CYS A 129 -18.89 0.60 -0.90
C CYS A 129 -19.44 -0.57 -1.72
N VAL A 130 -20.70 -0.46 -2.15
CA VAL A 130 -21.30 -1.48 -3.01
C VAL A 130 -21.24 -1.01 -4.47
N ALA A 131 -20.37 -1.62 -5.27
CA ALA A 131 -20.14 -1.26 -6.67
C ALA A 131 -21.19 -1.88 -7.60
N HIS A 132 -21.85 -1.05 -8.42
CA HIS A 132 -22.86 -1.46 -9.41
C HIS A 132 -22.27 -1.62 -10.80
N TYR A 133 -21.25 -0.82 -11.14
CA TYR A 133 -20.62 -0.88 -12.46
C TYR A 133 -19.11 -0.81 -12.35
N PHE A 134 -18.42 -1.23 -13.41
CA PHE A 134 -17.03 -0.89 -13.64
C PHE A 134 -16.78 -0.47 -15.09
N LYS A 135 -15.70 0.29 -15.27
CA LYS A 135 -15.16 0.73 -16.56
C LYS A 135 -13.64 0.65 -16.50
N ILE A 136 -12.98 0.33 -17.61
CA ILE A 136 -11.51 0.46 -17.68
C ILE A 136 -11.09 1.91 -17.48
N ASN A 137 -9.98 2.15 -16.79
CA ASN A 137 -9.46 3.51 -16.67
C ASN A 137 -8.86 3.93 -18.01
N SER A 138 -9.55 4.82 -18.71
CA SER A 138 -9.13 5.33 -20.01
C SER A 138 -7.72 5.94 -19.94
N ASP A 139 -7.35 6.66 -18.89
CA ASP A 139 -6.02 7.29 -18.80
C ASP A 139 -4.89 6.26 -18.67
N PHE A 140 -5.14 5.15 -17.96
CA PHE A 140 -4.17 4.07 -17.82
C PHE A 140 -3.91 3.39 -19.17
N PHE A 141 -4.99 3.06 -19.89
CA PHE A 141 -4.88 2.34 -21.16
C PHE A 141 -4.62 3.26 -22.37
N LEU A 142 -4.94 4.55 -22.32
CA LEU A 142 -4.53 5.53 -23.32
C LEU A 142 -3.01 5.69 -23.31
N LYS A 143 -2.38 5.66 -22.12
CA LYS A 143 -0.91 5.63 -22.02
C LYS A 143 -0.35 4.34 -22.61
N TYR A 144 -1.03 3.20 -22.44
CA TYR A 144 -0.60 1.94 -23.06
C TYR A 144 -0.77 1.94 -24.59
N ASP A 145 -1.92 2.41 -25.10
CA ASP A 145 -2.25 2.40 -26.52
C ASP A 145 -1.43 3.44 -27.33
N ASN A 146 -1.03 4.57 -26.71
CA ASN A 146 -0.42 5.71 -27.41
C ASN A 146 1.07 5.95 -27.07
N SER A 147 1.74 5.08 -26.30
CA SER A 147 3.15 5.28 -25.94
C SER A 147 4.02 4.07 -26.23
N ASP A 148 5.33 4.30 -26.39
CA ASP A 148 6.35 3.25 -26.43
C ASP A 148 6.58 2.59 -25.05
N ILE A 149 5.80 2.93 -24.03
CA ILE A 149 5.94 2.39 -22.67
C ILE A 149 5.17 1.07 -22.58
N SER A 150 5.88 -0.01 -22.23
CA SER A 150 5.25 -1.31 -22.05
C SER A 150 4.25 -1.33 -20.88
N LEU A 151 3.18 -2.11 -21.03
CA LEU A 151 2.18 -2.36 -19.98
C LEU A 151 2.81 -2.82 -18.66
N GLU A 152 3.92 -3.56 -18.75
CA GLU A 152 4.69 -4.00 -17.60
C GLU A 152 5.24 -2.82 -16.79
N ILE A 153 5.78 -1.80 -17.45
CA ILE A 153 6.32 -0.60 -16.79
C ILE A 153 5.17 0.19 -16.15
N LEU A 154 4.04 0.37 -16.85
CA LEU A 154 2.87 1.08 -16.32
C LEU A 154 2.30 0.38 -15.08
N LEU A 155 2.15 -0.94 -15.14
CA LEU A 155 1.66 -1.74 -14.02
C LEU A 155 2.62 -1.71 -12.83
N LYS A 156 3.93 -1.85 -13.08
CA LYS A 156 4.95 -1.72 -12.02
C LYS A 156 4.79 -0.38 -11.32
N LYS A 157 4.82 0.75 -12.04
CA LYS A 157 4.64 2.07 -11.45
C LYS A 157 3.38 2.17 -10.57
N LYS A 158 2.24 1.62 -10.99
CA LYS A 158 1.01 1.60 -10.17
C LYS A 158 1.14 0.75 -8.91
N ILE A 159 1.79 -0.41 -8.99
CA ILE A 159 2.07 -1.25 -7.82
C ILE A 159 3.02 -0.53 -6.86
N GLU A 160 4.10 0.05 -7.37
CA GLU A 160 5.05 0.86 -6.58
C GLU A 160 4.31 2.02 -5.88
N LEU A 161 3.39 2.66 -6.61
CA LEU A 161 2.50 3.68 -6.07
C LEU A 161 1.68 3.21 -4.88
N SER A 162 1.00 2.09 -5.02
CA SER A 162 0.19 1.52 -3.94
C SER A 162 1.00 1.07 -2.72
N LEU A 163 2.31 0.83 -2.89
CA LEU A 163 3.20 0.30 -1.85
C LEU A 163 4.14 1.37 -1.26
N SER A 164 4.10 2.63 -1.69
CA SER A 164 5.12 3.64 -1.36
C SER A 164 5.46 3.76 0.12
N ASN A 165 4.45 3.84 0.99
CA ASN A 165 4.64 4.00 2.43
C ASN A 165 5.25 2.74 3.05
N LEU A 166 4.84 1.57 2.55
CA LEU A 166 5.39 0.30 2.98
C LEU A 166 6.85 0.14 2.51
N LEU A 167 7.14 0.50 1.27
CA LEU A 167 8.51 0.47 0.72
C LEU A 167 9.45 1.35 1.53
N LYS A 168 9.00 2.55 1.90
CA LYS A 168 9.76 3.43 2.81
C LYS A 168 10.01 2.77 4.15
N CYS A 169 8.97 2.23 4.79
CA CYS A 169 9.13 1.52 6.06
C CYS A 169 10.16 0.38 5.95
N ILE A 170 10.06 -0.43 4.91
CA ILE A 170 10.99 -1.54 4.66
C ILE A 170 12.41 -1.03 4.39
N PHE A 171 12.55 0.02 3.60
CA PHE A 171 13.84 0.64 3.32
C PHE A 171 14.52 1.11 4.61
N ASP A 172 13.82 1.84 5.46
CA ASP A 172 14.33 2.35 6.73
C ASP A 172 14.72 1.18 7.67
N LEU A 173 13.88 0.14 7.72
CA LEU A 173 14.15 -1.05 8.52
C LEU A 173 15.40 -1.80 8.05
N ILE A 174 15.54 -2.06 6.76
CA ILE A 174 16.70 -2.76 6.20
C ILE A 174 17.97 -1.89 6.28
N SER A 175 17.82 -0.57 6.17
CA SER A 175 18.92 0.39 6.35
C SER A 175 19.43 0.45 7.78
N ASN A 176 18.65 0.00 8.77
CA ASN A 176 19.08 -0.04 10.15
C ASN A 176 20.25 -1.04 10.31
N PRO A 177 21.40 -0.61 10.88
CA PRO A 177 22.59 -1.45 10.99
C PRO A 177 22.39 -2.69 11.87
N ASN A 178 21.39 -2.69 12.75
CA ASN A 178 21.03 -3.83 13.59
C ASN A 178 20.17 -4.86 12.84
N LEU A 179 19.58 -4.49 11.69
CA LEU A 179 18.69 -5.36 10.93
C LEU A 179 19.31 -5.87 9.62
N ASN A 180 19.74 -4.98 8.71
CA ASN A 180 20.37 -5.26 7.40
C ASN A 180 19.55 -6.09 6.39
N TYR A 181 18.52 -6.79 6.82
CA TYR A 181 17.60 -7.62 6.03
C TYR A 181 16.27 -7.76 6.77
N MET A 182 15.25 -8.26 6.08
CA MET A 182 13.94 -8.55 6.64
C MET A 182 13.43 -9.90 6.18
N THR A 183 13.13 -10.81 7.11
CA THR A 183 12.54 -12.12 6.80
C THR A 183 11.04 -12.00 6.54
N PHE A 184 10.46 -13.00 5.86
CA PHE A 184 9.01 -13.08 5.70
C PHE A 184 8.27 -13.09 7.04
N ASP A 185 8.79 -13.80 8.05
CA ASP A 185 8.13 -13.89 9.35
C ASP A 185 8.10 -12.53 10.06
N GLU A 186 9.19 -11.76 9.99
CA GLU A 186 9.26 -10.39 10.52
C GLU A 186 8.28 -9.47 9.79
N PHE A 187 8.21 -9.59 8.46
CA PHE A 187 7.26 -8.85 7.64
C PHE A 187 5.80 -9.18 8.02
N PHE A 188 5.49 -10.48 8.07
CA PHE A 188 4.18 -11.01 8.40
C PHE A 188 3.74 -10.62 9.82
N LEU A 189 4.60 -10.80 10.82
CA LEU A 189 4.27 -10.59 12.23
C LEU A 189 4.26 -9.12 12.64
N PHE A 190 5.08 -8.27 12.03
CA PHE A 190 5.28 -6.89 12.51
C PHE A 190 5.02 -5.84 11.42
N VAL A 191 5.70 -5.93 10.27
CA VAL A 191 5.75 -4.83 9.29
C VAL A 191 4.42 -4.59 8.58
N THR A 192 3.63 -5.65 8.35
CA THR A 192 2.25 -5.52 7.84
C THR A 192 1.32 -4.73 8.76
N TRP A 193 1.75 -4.38 9.97
CA TRP A 193 1.04 -3.54 10.94
C TRP A 193 1.65 -2.13 11.08
N PHE A 194 2.54 -1.72 10.17
CA PHE A 194 3.06 -0.36 10.11
C PHE A 194 1.92 0.66 9.98
N ASP A 195 2.01 1.78 10.70
CA ASP A 195 1.01 2.86 10.76
C ASP A 195 -0.37 2.45 11.30
N PHE A 196 -0.50 1.28 11.94
CA PHE A 196 -1.69 0.94 12.74
C PHE A 196 -1.61 1.53 14.14
N ASP A 197 -2.76 1.75 14.76
CA ASP A 197 -2.82 2.16 16.17
C ASP A 197 -2.40 1.00 17.08
N TYR A 198 -1.49 1.30 18.00
CA TYR A 198 -1.13 0.47 19.13
C TYR A 198 -1.15 1.31 20.39
N LYS A 199 -2.17 1.12 21.23
CA LYS A 199 -2.35 1.83 22.51
C LYS A 199 -2.38 3.36 22.35
N GLY A 200 -3.08 3.87 21.33
CA GLY A 200 -3.25 5.31 21.11
C GLY A 200 -2.05 5.99 20.44
N LYS A 201 -1.12 5.22 19.87
CA LYS A 201 0.01 5.72 19.08
C LYS A 201 0.14 4.91 17.79
N LYS A 202 0.51 5.57 16.70
CA LYS A 202 0.86 4.88 15.46
C LYS A 202 2.16 4.10 15.60
N ILE A 203 2.19 2.89 15.07
CA ILE A 203 3.39 2.08 14.97
C ILE A 203 4.35 2.71 13.97
N ASP A 204 5.53 3.10 14.45
CA ASP A 204 6.61 3.67 13.66
C ASP A 204 7.77 2.68 13.44
N ASN A 205 8.77 3.10 12.65
CA ASN A 205 9.92 2.26 12.35
C ASN A 205 10.78 1.97 13.58
N ASN A 206 10.89 2.90 14.55
CA ASN A 206 11.68 2.69 15.74
C ASN A 206 11.08 1.55 16.60
N TYR A 207 9.76 1.55 16.75
CA TYR A 207 9.06 0.49 17.44
C TYR A 207 9.20 -0.86 16.72
N LEU A 208 9.07 -0.87 15.40
CA LEU A 208 9.27 -2.07 14.57
C LEU A 208 10.70 -2.61 14.68
N VAL A 209 11.73 -1.75 14.69
CA VAL A 209 13.12 -2.16 14.89
C VAL A 209 13.28 -2.91 16.22
N ASN A 210 12.72 -2.37 17.30
CA ASN A 210 12.82 -3.00 18.63
C ASN A 210 12.14 -4.38 18.65
N LEU A 211 10.92 -4.48 18.10
CA LEU A 211 10.20 -5.75 18.00
C LEU A 211 10.97 -6.80 17.18
N ILE A 212 11.56 -6.40 16.07
CA ILE A 212 12.33 -7.30 15.20
C ILE A 212 13.62 -7.76 15.90
N ILE A 213 14.36 -6.84 16.53
CA ILE A 213 15.57 -7.18 17.29
C ILE A 213 15.25 -8.17 18.42
N GLU A 214 14.17 -7.94 19.16
CA GLU A 214 13.71 -8.85 20.21
C GLU A 214 13.28 -10.20 19.63
N TYR A 215 12.49 -10.20 18.54
CA TYR A 215 12.08 -11.42 17.85
C TYR A 215 13.26 -12.25 17.35
N ARG A 216 14.33 -11.62 16.88
CA ARG A 216 15.55 -12.32 16.44
C ARG A 216 16.25 -13.08 17.57
N LYS A 217 16.16 -12.59 18.81
CA LYS A 217 16.73 -13.25 20.00
C LYS A 217 15.94 -14.50 20.42
N ILE A 218 14.67 -14.61 20.05
CA ILE A 218 13.81 -15.75 20.40
C ILE A 218 14.36 -17.04 19.78
N ALA A 219 14.46 -18.09 20.59
CA ALA A 219 14.90 -19.41 20.15
C ALA A 219 13.95 -20.01 19.10
N LYS A 220 14.49 -20.83 18.19
CA LYS A 220 13.70 -21.46 17.12
C LYS A 220 12.54 -22.30 17.66
N SER A 221 12.74 -23.02 18.77
CA SER A 221 11.69 -23.80 19.44
C SER A 221 10.52 -22.93 19.91
N GLU A 222 10.81 -21.78 20.52
CA GLU A 222 9.79 -20.83 20.97
C GLU A 222 9.05 -20.16 19.79
N LYS A 223 9.76 -19.86 18.70
CA LYS A 223 9.13 -19.39 17.44
C LYS A 223 8.17 -20.43 16.88
N ASN A 224 8.54 -21.71 16.90
CA ASN A 224 7.63 -22.78 16.45
C ASN A 224 6.35 -22.84 17.30
N ILE A 225 6.50 -22.76 18.63
CA ILE A 225 5.37 -22.71 19.58
C ILE A 225 4.48 -21.49 19.30
N LEU A 226 5.08 -20.32 19.06
CA LEU A 226 4.35 -19.11 18.67
C LEU A 226 3.50 -19.37 17.43
N PHE A 227 4.06 -19.94 16.36
CA PHE A 227 3.32 -20.22 15.14
C PHE A 227 2.23 -21.28 15.31
N GLU A 228 2.42 -22.28 16.18
CA GLU A 228 1.36 -23.21 16.56
C GLU A 228 0.18 -22.48 17.24
N ASP A 229 0.48 -21.57 18.16
CA ASP A 229 -0.55 -20.79 18.84
C ASP A 229 -1.30 -19.89 17.87
N LEU A 230 -0.60 -19.20 16.97
CA LEU A 230 -1.22 -18.37 15.94
C LEU A 230 -2.15 -19.18 15.03
N LYS A 231 -1.74 -20.39 14.62
CA LYS A 231 -2.57 -21.30 13.83
C LYS A 231 -3.80 -21.77 14.60
N LYS A 232 -3.62 -22.13 15.87
CA LYS A 232 -4.72 -22.56 16.76
C LYS A 232 -5.76 -21.45 16.92
N ILE A 233 -5.30 -20.21 17.15
CA ILE A 233 -6.18 -19.04 17.26
C ILE A 233 -6.86 -18.72 15.93
N GLY A 234 -6.12 -18.80 14.83
CA GLY A 234 -6.62 -18.54 13.48
C GLY A 234 -7.29 -19.71 12.80
N THR A 235 -7.75 -20.72 13.55
CA THR A 235 -8.61 -21.79 13.03
C THR A 235 -10.07 -21.34 13.16
N PRO A 236 -10.78 -21.02 12.06
CA PRO A 236 -12.09 -20.39 12.14
C PRO A 236 -13.15 -21.35 12.70
N ASP A 237 -13.65 -21.06 13.91
CA ASP A 237 -14.78 -21.77 14.49
C ASP A 237 -16.03 -21.57 13.60
N LYS A 238 -16.71 -22.66 13.23
CA LYS A 238 -17.92 -22.64 12.40
C LYS A 238 -19.07 -21.87 13.07
N ASN A 239 -19.13 -21.87 14.40
CA ASN A 239 -20.25 -21.35 15.19
C ASN A 239 -20.18 -19.83 15.47
N VAL A 240 -19.03 -19.20 15.25
CA VAL A 240 -18.85 -17.76 15.49
C VAL A 240 -19.30 -16.95 14.27
N LYS A 241 -19.79 -15.71 14.44
CA LYS A 241 -20.09 -14.84 13.29
C LYS A 241 -18.80 -14.53 12.50
N LYS A 242 -18.87 -14.50 11.17
CA LYS A 242 -17.70 -14.32 10.27
C LYS A 242 -16.80 -13.14 10.64
N ILE A 243 -17.36 -12.03 11.11
CA ILE A 243 -16.60 -10.83 11.50
C ILE A 243 -15.68 -11.02 12.72
N TYR A 244 -15.92 -12.04 13.54
CA TYR A 244 -15.12 -12.38 14.70
C TYR A 244 -14.22 -13.60 14.47
N LYS A 245 -14.32 -14.23 13.29
CA LYS A 245 -13.46 -15.36 12.94
C LYS A 245 -12.07 -14.86 12.57
N LYS A 246 -11.06 -15.40 13.24
CA LYS A 246 -9.67 -15.29 12.81
C LYS A 246 -9.38 -16.43 11.84
N ASP A 247 -8.64 -16.11 10.81
CA ASP A 247 -8.17 -17.03 9.77
C ASP A 247 -6.67 -16.79 9.56
N TYR A 248 -5.86 -17.73 10.02
CA TYR A 248 -4.40 -17.67 9.94
C TYR A 248 -3.93 -17.81 8.50
N ASN A 249 -4.54 -18.72 7.73
CA ASN A 249 -4.13 -18.97 6.35
C ASN A 249 -4.41 -17.75 5.49
N ASN A 250 -5.59 -17.12 5.66
CA ASN A 250 -5.89 -15.91 4.92
C ASN A 250 -4.94 -14.76 5.28
N TRP A 251 -4.66 -14.59 6.57
CA TRP A 251 -3.71 -13.58 7.05
C TRP A 251 -2.32 -13.80 6.45
N LYS A 252 -1.80 -15.04 6.50
CA LYS A 252 -0.51 -15.39 5.92
C LYS A 252 -0.49 -15.18 4.40
N ASN A 253 -1.54 -15.59 3.69
CA ASN A 253 -1.61 -15.47 2.23
C ASN A 253 -1.56 -14.00 1.77
N GLU A 254 -2.29 -13.10 2.43
CA GLU A 254 -2.27 -11.66 2.13
C GLU A 254 -0.85 -11.09 2.32
N ALA A 255 -0.17 -11.44 3.42
CA ALA A 255 1.21 -11.02 3.64
C ALA A 255 2.18 -11.62 2.61
N GLN A 256 2.03 -12.89 2.25
CA GLN A 256 2.89 -13.55 1.25
C GLN A 256 2.78 -12.91 -0.12
N GLU A 257 1.58 -12.47 -0.50
CA GLU A 257 1.34 -11.80 -1.78
C GLU A 257 2.10 -10.48 -1.86
N ILE A 258 1.99 -9.63 -0.84
CA ILE A 258 2.73 -8.37 -0.76
C ILE A 258 4.24 -8.66 -0.74
N PHE A 259 4.68 -9.63 0.06
CA PHE A 259 6.10 -9.98 0.15
C PHE A 259 6.67 -10.53 -1.17
N SER A 260 5.85 -11.24 -1.95
CA SER A 260 6.22 -11.72 -3.29
C SER A 260 6.40 -10.57 -4.27
N ILE A 261 5.52 -9.57 -4.21
CA ILE A 261 5.63 -8.35 -5.02
C ILE A 261 6.95 -7.62 -4.74
N LEU A 262 7.34 -7.51 -3.47
CA LEU A 262 8.62 -6.89 -3.06
C LEU A 262 9.85 -7.53 -3.71
N LYS A 263 9.81 -8.84 -4.03
CA LYS A 263 10.91 -9.53 -4.73
C LYS A 263 11.15 -9.01 -6.15
N GLY A 264 10.15 -8.38 -6.76
CA GLY A 264 10.23 -7.80 -8.10
C GLY A 264 10.84 -6.40 -8.15
N PHE A 265 11.03 -5.74 -7.00
CA PHE A 265 11.57 -4.39 -6.93
C PHE A 265 13.08 -4.37 -7.18
N ALA A 266 13.54 -3.42 -7.98
CA ALA A 266 14.96 -3.29 -8.30
C ALA A 266 15.84 -2.99 -7.08
N LEU A 267 15.27 -2.33 -6.06
CA LEU A 267 15.95 -1.98 -4.80
C LEU A 267 16.34 -3.20 -3.96
N PHE A 268 15.59 -4.29 -4.08
CA PHE A 268 15.75 -5.46 -3.21
C PHE A 268 16.35 -6.64 -3.97
N GLN A 269 17.07 -7.47 -3.24
CA GLN A 269 17.44 -8.82 -3.65
C GLN A 269 16.85 -9.81 -2.65
N PHE A 270 16.56 -11.02 -3.11
CA PHE A 270 15.91 -12.05 -2.30
C PHE A 270 16.89 -13.16 -1.92
N ASN A 271 16.98 -13.45 -0.63
CA ASN A 271 17.75 -14.55 -0.09
C ASN A 271 16.85 -15.77 0.15
N ASN A 272 16.93 -16.75 -0.74
CA ASN A 272 16.12 -17.98 -0.66
C ASN A 272 16.37 -18.79 0.62
N LYS A 273 17.61 -18.80 1.15
CA LYS A 273 17.96 -19.61 2.34
C LYS A 273 17.31 -19.06 3.60
N LEU A 274 17.29 -17.73 3.73
CA LEU A 274 16.71 -17.04 4.90
C LEU A 274 15.25 -16.65 4.70
N ASN A 275 14.71 -16.83 3.49
CA ASN A 275 13.40 -16.30 3.07
C ASN A 275 13.27 -14.80 3.43
N SER A 276 14.28 -14.03 3.03
CA SER A 276 14.42 -12.61 3.38
C SER A 276 14.68 -11.70 2.18
N ILE A 277 14.34 -10.43 2.34
CA ILE A 277 14.72 -9.34 1.45
C ILE A 277 15.86 -8.53 2.07
N GLU A 278 16.78 -8.06 1.24
CA GLU A 278 17.89 -7.18 1.60
C GLU A 278 18.19 -6.24 0.41
N PHE A 279 19.03 -5.23 0.61
CA PHE A 279 19.37 -4.32 -0.50
C PHE A 279 20.13 -5.03 -1.61
N ASN A 280 19.77 -4.70 -2.85
CA ASN A 280 20.51 -5.15 -4.03
C ASN A 280 21.75 -4.27 -4.25
N PHE A 281 22.85 -4.61 -3.57
CA PHE A 281 24.10 -3.85 -3.68
C PHE A 281 24.78 -3.92 -5.06
N LYS A 282 24.28 -4.74 -5.99
CA LYS A 282 24.71 -4.68 -7.40
C LYS A 282 24.11 -3.47 -8.13
N LYS A 283 22.98 -2.97 -7.63
CA LYS A 283 22.24 -1.82 -8.19
C LYS A 283 22.32 -0.57 -7.31
N ILE A 284 22.82 -0.71 -6.08
CA ILE A 284 22.89 0.34 -5.07
C ILE A 284 24.28 0.37 -4.46
N ASP A 285 24.94 1.53 -4.48
CA ASP A 285 26.22 1.69 -3.79
C ASP A 285 26.02 1.69 -2.26
N ARG A 286 26.87 0.94 -1.55
CA ARG A 286 26.90 0.91 -0.09
C ARG A 286 27.21 2.28 0.51
N ASN A 287 28.05 3.09 -0.14
CA ASN A 287 28.43 4.42 0.34
C ASN A 287 27.26 5.39 0.27
N GLN A 288 26.48 5.27 -0.78
CA GLN A 288 25.19 5.92 -0.98
C GLN A 288 24.24 5.64 0.22
N ILE A 289 24.06 4.37 0.58
CA ILE A 289 23.27 3.98 1.78
C ILE A 289 23.89 4.52 3.09
N LYS A 290 25.22 4.61 3.19
CA LYS A 290 25.88 5.25 4.36
C LYS A 290 25.59 6.75 4.44
N PHE A 291 25.60 7.46 3.31
CA PHE A 291 25.36 8.90 3.27
C PHE A 291 23.90 9.23 3.64
N ALA A 292 22.92 8.49 3.10
CA ALA A 292 21.52 8.58 3.52
C ALA A 292 21.33 8.29 5.02
N ARG A 293 22.17 7.45 5.63
CA ARG A 293 22.16 7.19 7.08
C ARG A 293 22.73 8.32 7.93
N SER A 294 23.65 9.12 7.40
CA SER A 294 24.25 10.25 8.13
C SER A 294 23.35 11.49 8.19
N MET A 295 22.34 11.54 7.32
CA MET A 295 21.35 12.62 7.27
C MET A 295 19.97 12.00 7.48
N SER A 296 19.41 12.06 8.69
CA SER A 296 17.98 11.77 8.79
C SER A 296 17.25 12.96 8.15
N THR A 297 16.61 12.73 7.00
CA THR A 297 15.88 13.76 6.23
C THR A 297 14.90 14.54 7.11
N LYS A 298 14.35 13.87 8.13
CA LYS A 298 13.49 14.47 9.14
C LYS A 298 14.24 15.45 10.05
N GLU A 299 15.43 15.11 10.56
CA GLU A 299 16.24 16.06 11.34
C GLU A 299 16.70 17.23 10.50
N ASN A 300 17.10 16.98 9.24
CA ASN A 300 17.43 18.06 8.31
C ASN A 300 16.26 19.03 8.14
N TYR A 301 15.03 18.52 7.98
CA TYR A 301 13.86 19.38 7.94
C TYR A 301 13.75 20.29 9.16
N PHE A 302 13.81 19.73 10.38
CA PHE A 302 13.69 20.51 11.60
C PHE A 302 14.83 21.52 11.78
N ASN A 303 16.05 21.15 11.40
CA ASN A 303 17.23 22.01 11.49
C ASN A 303 17.16 23.17 10.49
N GLU A 304 16.91 22.88 9.22
CA GLU A 304 16.86 23.86 8.12
C GLU A 304 15.68 24.82 8.30
N HIS A 305 14.52 24.31 8.71
CA HIS A 305 13.36 25.15 8.97
C HIS A 305 13.39 25.81 10.36
N ASN A 306 14.35 25.49 11.23
CA ASN A 306 14.41 25.96 12.62
C ASN A 306 13.08 25.72 13.40
N ILE A 307 12.48 24.55 13.21
CA ILE A 307 11.20 24.16 13.80
C ILE A 307 11.42 23.07 14.85
N LYS A 308 10.78 23.23 16.01
CA LYS A 308 10.71 22.17 17.02
C LYS A 308 9.54 21.24 16.72
N LYS A 309 9.72 19.94 16.94
CA LYS A 309 8.63 18.94 16.83
C LYS A 309 7.46 19.35 17.73
N GLN A 310 6.26 19.37 17.16
CA GLN A 310 5.00 19.63 17.84
C GLN A 310 4.10 18.39 17.86
N ILE A 311 3.39 18.22 18.98
CA ILE A 311 2.40 17.13 19.11
C ILE A 311 1.25 17.41 18.14
N GLY A 312 0.82 16.39 17.40
CA GLY A 312 -0.27 16.50 16.43
C GLY A 312 0.17 16.91 15.02
N PHE A 313 1.47 17.08 14.78
CA PHE A 313 2.04 17.33 13.45
C PHE A 313 2.95 16.18 13.00
N GLU A 314 2.94 15.90 11.70
CA GLU A 314 3.66 14.82 11.05
C GLU A 314 4.36 15.31 9.77
N LEU A 315 5.58 14.79 9.53
CA LEU A 315 6.32 15.09 8.30
C LEU A 315 5.81 14.21 7.17
N ASP A 316 5.41 14.84 6.08
CA ASP A 316 4.86 14.15 4.92
C ASP A 316 5.55 14.56 3.62
N HIS A 317 5.71 13.62 2.69
CA HIS A 317 6.40 13.86 1.42
C HIS A 317 5.41 14.44 0.42
N VAL A 318 5.72 15.60 -0.15
CA VAL A 318 4.88 16.24 -1.18
C VAL A 318 4.78 15.32 -2.39
N ILE A 319 5.92 14.94 -2.97
CA ILE A 319 5.99 13.89 -3.98
C ILE A 319 6.27 12.56 -3.29
N PRO A 320 5.35 11.59 -3.40
CA PRO A 320 5.47 10.31 -2.71
C PRO A 320 6.59 9.42 -3.26
N PHE A 321 7.13 8.53 -2.40
CA PHE A 321 8.11 7.49 -2.76
C PHE A 321 7.66 6.53 -3.84
N SER A 322 6.37 6.53 -4.12
CA SER A 322 5.73 5.74 -5.16
C SER A 322 6.32 5.89 -6.56
N LEU A 323 7.01 7.00 -6.81
CA LEU A 323 7.51 7.38 -8.14
C LEU A 323 8.97 6.97 -8.34
N ILE A 324 9.56 6.29 -7.36
CA ILE A 324 10.96 5.88 -7.32
C ILE A 324 11.12 4.53 -8.01
N SER A 325 11.96 4.52 -9.04
CA SER A 325 12.38 3.35 -9.79
C SER A 325 13.80 2.87 -9.42
N ASN A 326 14.61 3.72 -8.76
CA ASN A 326 15.99 3.40 -8.36
C ASN A 326 16.47 4.19 -7.13
N TYR A 327 17.66 3.86 -6.64
CA TYR A 327 18.20 4.46 -5.42
C TYR A 327 18.55 5.95 -5.53
N ASN A 328 19.02 6.43 -6.68
CA ASN A 328 19.31 7.85 -6.86
C ASN A 328 18.02 8.67 -6.73
N GLU A 329 16.93 8.17 -7.32
CA GLU A 329 15.61 8.76 -7.17
C GLU A 329 15.10 8.67 -5.73
N TYR A 330 15.45 7.62 -4.99
CA TYR A 330 15.16 7.55 -3.56
C TYR A 330 15.81 8.70 -2.79
N ILE A 331 17.10 8.98 -3.01
CA ILE A 331 17.79 10.09 -2.32
C ILE A 331 17.14 11.44 -2.65
N GLU A 332 16.75 11.64 -3.91
CA GLU A 332 16.13 12.88 -4.35
C GLU A 332 14.73 13.06 -3.77
N ILE A 333 13.94 12.00 -3.68
CA ILE A 333 12.61 12.07 -3.07
C ILE A 333 12.70 12.15 -1.54
N ASP A 334 13.63 11.44 -0.90
CA ASP A 334 13.92 11.49 0.54
C ASP A 334 14.77 12.73 0.92
N ASN A 335 14.37 13.89 0.40
CA ASN A 335 15.00 15.18 0.66
C ASN A 335 14.09 16.05 1.51
N TRP A 336 14.67 16.84 2.42
CA TRP A 336 13.89 17.72 3.30
C TRP A 336 13.10 18.77 2.52
N ARG A 337 13.57 19.15 1.32
CA ARG A 337 12.86 20.07 0.42
C ARG A 337 11.63 19.44 -0.24
N ASN A 338 11.46 18.13 -0.15
CA ASN A 338 10.25 17.42 -0.57
C ASN A 338 9.33 17.09 0.62
N LEU A 339 9.64 17.59 1.83
CA LEU A 339 8.82 17.41 3.02
C LEU A 339 7.96 18.64 3.31
N VAL A 340 6.82 18.39 3.94
CA VAL A 340 5.99 19.39 4.63
C VAL A 340 5.64 18.89 6.03
N TYR A 341 5.65 19.76 7.03
CA TYR A 341 5.26 19.40 8.39
C TYR A 341 3.83 19.86 8.66
N ILE A 342 2.89 18.93 8.55
CA ILE A 342 1.46 19.21 8.52
C ILE A 342 0.73 18.58 9.70
N ASP A 343 -0.42 19.11 10.08
CA ASP A 343 -1.21 18.55 11.16
C ASP A 343 -1.77 17.15 10.80
N ALA A 344 -2.10 16.36 11.81
CA ALA A 344 -2.58 14.99 11.65
C ALA A 344 -3.86 14.90 10.80
N ASN A 345 -4.73 15.92 10.80
CA ASN A 345 -5.93 15.89 9.98
C ASN A 345 -5.61 16.13 8.50
N THR A 346 -4.75 17.11 8.18
CA THR A 346 -4.28 17.34 6.80
C THR A 346 -3.53 16.12 6.28
N HIS A 347 -2.66 15.51 7.10
CA HIS A 347 -1.96 14.27 6.75
C HIS A 347 -2.97 13.14 6.46
N ARG A 348 -3.95 12.92 7.34
CA ARG A 348 -5.01 11.92 7.14
C ARG A 348 -5.81 12.14 5.85
N ILE A 349 -6.15 13.38 5.52
CA ILE A 349 -6.83 13.72 4.26
C ILE A 349 -5.98 13.25 3.08
N LYS A 350 -4.69 13.62 3.06
CA LYS A 350 -3.77 13.26 1.98
C LYS A 350 -3.52 11.75 1.88
N THR A 351 -3.31 11.07 3.00
CA THR A 351 -3.17 9.59 3.02
C THR A 351 -4.44 8.89 2.54
N SER A 352 -5.62 9.37 2.98
CA SER A 352 -6.92 8.78 2.58
C SER A 352 -7.24 8.95 1.10
N LEU A 353 -6.59 9.92 0.46
CA LEU A 353 -6.66 10.20 -0.97
C LEU A 353 -5.38 9.74 -1.71
N GLN A 354 -4.57 8.86 -1.10
CA GLN A 354 -3.38 8.24 -1.68
C GLN A 354 -2.40 9.24 -2.31
N ASN A 355 -2.13 10.34 -1.62
CA ASN A 355 -1.19 11.36 -2.09
C ASN A 355 -1.62 12.01 -3.42
N LYS A 356 -2.94 12.13 -3.67
CA LYS A 356 -3.51 12.88 -4.80
C LYS A 356 -2.86 14.27 -4.99
N TYR A 357 -2.58 14.96 -3.89
CA TYR A 357 -1.99 16.30 -3.89
C TYR A 357 -0.45 16.22 -3.93
N MET A 358 0.15 16.49 -5.09
CA MET A 358 1.61 16.33 -5.33
C MET A 358 2.31 17.61 -5.79
N PHE A 359 1.57 18.69 -6.04
CA PHE A 359 2.14 19.94 -6.55
C PHE A 359 2.03 21.06 -5.52
N LEU A 360 3.14 21.71 -5.18
CA LEU A 360 3.12 22.91 -4.35
C LEU A 360 3.10 24.16 -5.24
N SER A 361 2.22 25.09 -4.90
CA SER A 361 2.21 26.43 -5.50
C SER A 361 1.70 27.47 -4.53
N LYS A 362 2.25 28.68 -4.64
CA LYS A 362 1.87 29.84 -3.86
C LYS A 362 1.02 30.77 -4.73
N LYS A 363 -0.20 31.09 -4.28
CA LYS A 363 -1.11 32.03 -4.95
C LYS A 363 -1.66 33.01 -3.93
N ASN A 364 -1.52 34.31 -4.16
CA ASN A 364 -1.98 35.37 -3.24
C ASN A 364 -1.47 35.15 -1.80
N GLU A 365 -0.17 34.93 -1.64
CA GLU A 365 0.48 34.60 -0.35
C GLU A 365 0.06 33.28 0.31
N LYS A 366 -0.87 32.51 -0.27
CA LYS A 366 -1.33 31.24 0.27
C LYS A 366 -0.62 30.07 -0.41
N LEU A 367 0.03 29.23 0.40
CA LEU A 367 0.59 27.97 -0.06
C LEU A 367 -0.51 26.93 -0.20
N ASN A 368 -0.51 26.19 -1.30
CA ASN A 368 -1.50 25.16 -1.56
C ASN A 368 -0.82 23.92 -2.13
N MET A 369 -1.34 22.75 -1.78
CA MET A 369 -1.05 21.52 -2.50
C MET A 369 -2.15 21.26 -3.52
N TYR A 370 -1.78 20.99 -4.77
CA TYR A 370 -2.70 20.72 -5.85
C TYR A 370 -2.62 19.27 -6.29
N ALA A 371 -3.76 18.78 -6.77
CA ALA A 371 -3.89 17.55 -7.51
C ALA A 371 -3.85 17.82 -9.02
N ALA A 372 -3.64 16.77 -9.81
CA ALA A 372 -3.60 16.86 -11.27
C ALA A 372 -4.93 17.32 -11.89
N ASP A 373 -6.06 17.09 -11.20
CA ASP A 373 -7.40 17.51 -11.62
C ASP A 373 -7.75 18.95 -11.19
N GLY A 374 -6.80 19.68 -10.59
CA GLY A 374 -6.97 21.07 -10.15
C GLY A 374 -7.58 21.24 -8.77
N ASP A 375 -7.99 20.14 -8.11
CA ASP A 375 -8.39 20.14 -6.71
C ASP A 375 -7.22 20.57 -5.81
N ASN A 376 -7.51 21.22 -4.68
CA ASN A 376 -6.46 21.75 -3.82
C ASN A 376 -6.72 21.59 -2.32
N LEU A 377 -5.62 21.62 -1.58
CA LEU A 377 -5.57 21.60 -0.13
C LEU A 377 -4.77 22.83 0.33
N GLU A 378 -5.46 23.74 1.01
CA GLU A 378 -4.86 24.97 1.52
C GLU A 378 -3.92 24.65 2.70
N LEU A 379 -2.71 25.20 2.64
CA LEU A 379 -1.71 25.09 3.69
C LEU A 379 -1.43 26.47 4.29
N ILE A 380 -1.75 26.62 5.56
CA ILE A 380 -1.61 27.86 6.33
C ILE A 380 -0.49 27.65 7.34
N ASN A 381 0.61 28.39 7.16
CA ASN A 381 1.74 28.34 8.08
C ASN A 381 1.31 28.81 9.48
N GLY A 382 1.74 28.08 10.52
CA GLY A 382 1.32 28.30 11.91
C GLY A 382 -0.03 27.72 12.30
N ASN A 383 -0.80 27.16 11.35
CA ASN A 383 -2.08 26.50 11.62
C ASN A 383 -2.01 25.01 11.28
N ASN A 384 -2.12 24.63 10.01
CA ASN A 384 -2.08 23.23 9.56
C ASN A 384 -0.76 22.87 8.85
N LEU A 385 0.15 23.83 8.70
CA LEU A 385 1.51 23.67 8.21
C LEU A 385 2.47 24.38 9.15
N LEU A 386 3.66 23.82 9.35
CA LEU A 386 4.78 24.49 9.98
C LEU A 386 5.96 24.47 9.01
N ILE A 387 6.36 25.64 8.51
CA ILE A 387 7.48 25.79 7.58
C ILE A 387 8.18 27.12 7.83
N ASN A 388 9.49 27.21 7.55
CA ASN A 388 10.17 28.50 7.47
C ASN A 388 9.76 29.23 6.18
N ASP A 389 9.20 30.43 6.31
CA ASP A 389 8.70 31.23 5.18
C ASP A 389 9.79 31.52 4.14
N GLU A 390 11.04 31.70 4.57
CA GLU A 390 12.19 31.94 3.68
C GLU A 390 12.52 30.75 2.79
N LEU A 391 12.14 29.53 3.20
CA LEU A 391 12.41 28.29 2.49
C LEU A 391 11.25 27.85 1.57
N ILE A 392 10.09 28.51 1.64
CA ILE A 392 8.90 28.13 0.87
C ILE A 392 9.19 28.10 -0.63
N GLU A 393 9.84 29.15 -1.16
CA GLU A 393 10.13 29.23 -2.60
C GLU A 393 11.09 28.12 -3.04
N GLY A 394 12.10 27.81 -2.23
CA GLY A 394 13.03 26.70 -2.49
C GLY A 394 12.32 25.34 -2.50
N THR A 395 11.41 25.10 -1.56
CA THR A 395 10.57 23.89 -1.49
C THR A 395 9.67 23.77 -2.72
N ILE A 396 9.03 24.87 -3.16
CA ILE A 396 8.21 24.89 -4.38
C ILE A 396 9.05 24.59 -5.62
N GLN A 397 10.24 25.19 -5.74
CA GLN A 397 11.13 24.96 -6.87
C GLN A 397 11.63 23.51 -6.92
N TYR A 398 11.97 22.94 -5.76
CA TYR A 398 12.37 21.54 -5.67
C TYR A 398 11.22 20.60 -6.06
N ASN A 399 10.00 20.87 -5.59
CA ASN A 399 8.81 20.13 -5.99
C ASN A 399 8.60 20.19 -7.52
N LYS A 400 8.67 21.38 -8.13
CA LYS A 400 8.57 21.54 -9.60
C LYS A 400 9.64 20.77 -10.36
N TYR A 401 10.88 20.78 -9.86
CA TYR A 401 11.99 20.00 -10.44
C TYR A 401 11.67 18.51 -10.45
N LEU A 402 11.25 17.95 -9.30
CA LEU A 402 10.88 16.55 -9.18
C LEU A 402 9.66 16.22 -10.07
N SER A 403 8.60 17.05 -10.07
CA SER A 403 7.42 16.85 -10.93
C SER A 403 7.79 16.74 -12.41
N LYS A 404 8.66 17.64 -12.89
CA LYS A 404 9.16 17.60 -14.27
C LYS A 404 10.00 16.35 -14.54
N LYS A 405 10.88 15.97 -13.62
CA LYS A 405 11.75 14.79 -13.78
C LYS A 405 10.95 13.49 -13.87
N TYR A 406 9.89 13.36 -13.07
CA TYR A 406 9.09 12.14 -12.98
C TYR A 406 7.86 12.15 -13.90
N ASN A 407 7.69 13.18 -14.74
CA ASN A 407 6.54 13.37 -15.64
C ASN A 407 5.18 13.25 -14.91
N ILE A 408 5.06 13.98 -13.79
CA ILE A 408 3.87 14.02 -12.94
C ILE A 408 3.04 15.25 -13.28
#